data_AF-B4MFZ6-F1
#
_entry.id   AF-B4MFZ6-F1
#
_cell.length_a   1.000
_cell.length_b   1.000
_cell.length_c   1.000
_cell.angle_alpha   90.00
_cell.angle_beta   90.00
_cell.angle_gamma   90.00
#
_symmetry.space_group_name_H-M   'P 1'
#
loop_
_entity.id
_entity.type
_entity.pdbx_description
1 polymer ?
#
loop_
_entity_poly.entity_id
_entity_poly.type
_entity_poly.pdbx_seq_one_letter_code
_entity_poly.pdbx_strand_id
1 'polypeptide(L)'
;MESQRNNSQNRRGARPSVGYLLFQYQSELTRRHAEPTRLSRTKIHIIDGLVSRTIRQLKHCSVEELQACKRELVYKEQLRDELRSMRRRKSSSFSFSSSSSSSSISSFASGSADPPVRKAPSTPPKPRAAYQTKVTIFGPEIFV
;
A
#
# COMPACT_ATOMS: atom_id res chain seq x y z
N MET A 1 -35.88 -18.31 -74.60
CA MET A 1 -36.43 -19.12 -73.49
C MET A 1 -36.36 -18.26 -72.23
N GLU A 2 -37.51 -17.68 -71.85
CA GLU A 2 -37.99 -17.37 -70.50
C GLU A 2 -37.02 -17.78 -69.36
N SER A 3 -36.44 -16.85 -68.59
CA SER A 3 -37.06 -16.14 -67.45
C SER A 3 -37.61 -17.06 -66.35
N GLN A 4 -36.84 -17.23 -65.25
CA GLN A 4 -37.41 -17.08 -63.90
C GLN A 4 -36.33 -16.95 -62.81
N ARG A 5 -36.07 -15.70 -62.43
CA ARG A 5 -35.60 -15.31 -61.10
C ARG A 5 -36.72 -15.63 -60.11
N ASN A 6 -36.61 -16.74 -59.37
CA ASN A 6 -37.45 -16.96 -58.19
C ASN A 6 -36.62 -16.68 -56.93
N ASN A 7 -36.41 -15.40 -56.68
CA ASN A 7 -35.84 -14.84 -55.46
C ASN A 7 -36.90 -13.95 -54.80
N SER A 8 -37.80 -14.52 -53.99
CA SER A 8 -38.59 -13.79 -52.97
C SER A 8 -39.66 -14.68 -52.29
N GLN A 9 -39.28 -15.78 -51.65
CA GLN A 9 -40.19 -16.54 -50.76
C GLN A 9 -39.61 -16.80 -49.37
N ASN A 10 -38.92 -15.82 -48.78
CA ASN A 10 -38.54 -15.86 -47.36
C ASN A 10 -39.12 -14.67 -46.58
N ARG A 11 -40.41 -14.42 -46.76
CA ARG A 11 -41.18 -13.50 -45.91
C ARG A 11 -41.96 -14.32 -44.88
N ARG A 12 -41.47 -14.26 -43.63
CA ARG A 12 -42.18 -14.54 -42.37
C ARG A 12 -42.53 -16.02 -42.10
N GLY A 13 -41.64 -16.72 -41.37
CA GLY A 13 -41.95 -18.00 -40.71
C GLY A 13 -41.06 -19.20 -41.06
N ALA A 14 -40.18 -19.08 -42.07
CA ALA A 14 -39.28 -20.18 -42.45
C ALA A 14 -38.18 -20.37 -41.38
N ARG A 15 -38.00 -21.61 -40.92
CA ARG A 15 -36.91 -21.97 -39.99
C ARG A 15 -35.58 -21.60 -40.64
N PRO A 16 -34.62 -21.02 -39.88
CA PRO A 16 -33.32 -20.70 -40.43
C PRO A 16 -32.67 -21.94 -41.03
N SER A 17 -31.92 -21.78 -42.12
CA SER A 17 -31.17 -22.90 -42.68
C SER A 17 -30.20 -23.46 -41.64
N VAL A 18 -29.96 -24.77 -41.68
CA VAL A 18 -29.01 -25.42 -40.76
C VAL A 18 -27.64 -24.75 -40.83
N GLY A 19 -27.20 -24.36 -42.04
CA GLY A 19 -25.95 -23.63 -42.23
C GLY A 19 -25.92 -22.27 -41.52
N TYR A 20 -27.02 -21.50 -41.58
CA TYR A 20 -27.11 -20.23 -40.85
C TYR A 20 -27.17 -20.44 -39.34
N LEU A 21 -27.87 -21.47 -38.87
CA LEU A 21 -27.95 -21.80 -37.44
C LEU A 21 -26.58 -22.21 -36.87
N LEU A 22 -25.81 -23.00 -37.62
CA LEU A 22 -24.44 -23.38 -37.28
C LEU A 22 -23.49 -22.18 -37.32
N PHE A 23 -23.59 -21.32 -38.35
CA PHE A 23 -22.84 -20.07 -38.43
C PHE A 23 -23.13 -19.15 -37.24
N GLN A 24 -24.41 -18.97 -36.90
CA GLN A 24 -24.84 -18.17 -35.76
C GLN A 24 -24.26 -18.74 -34.46
N TYR A 25 -24.33 -20.06 -34.27
CA TYR A 25 -23.78 -20.73 -33.10
C TYR A 25 -22.27 -20.56 -33.00
N GLN A 26 -21.52 -20.74 -34.10
CA GLN A 26 -20.08 -20.53 -34.14
C GLN A 26 -19.69 -19.07 -33.87
N SER A 27 -20.46 -18.11 -34.39
CA SER A 27 -20.27 -16.68 -34.14
C SER A 27 -20.49 -16.33 -32.66
N GLU A 28 -21.46 -16.99 -32.02
CA GLU A 28 -21.81 -16.79 -30.62
C GLU A 28 -20.78 -17.45 -29.68
N LEU A 29 -20.28 -18.65 -30.04
CA LEU A 29 -19.17 -19.30 -29.34
C LEU A 29 -17.90 -18.44 -29.39
N THR A 30 -17.54 -17.91 -30.56
CA THR A 30 -16.34 -17.08 -30.73
C THR A 30 -16.46 -15.72 -30.02
N ARG A 31 -17.67 -15.14 -29.94
CA ARG A 31 -17.92 -13.89 -29.21
C ARG A 31 -17.51 -13.97 -27.73
N ARG A 32 -17.74 -15.10 -27.06
CA ARG A 32 -17.37 -15.30 -25.65
C ARG A 32 -15.86 -15.43 -25.44
N HIS A 33 -15.14 -15.91 -26.44
CA HIS A 33 -13.67 -16.03 -26.42
C HIS A 33 -12.95 -14.76 -26.90
N ALA A 34 -13.65 -13.70 -27.30
CA ALA A 34 -13.08 -12.39 -27.65
C ALA A 34 -12.88 -11.46 -26.43
N GLU A 35 -13.51 -11.77 -25.30
CA GLU A 35 -13.41 -11.00 -24.05
C GLU A 35 -12.01 -10.94 -23.42
N PRO A 36 -11.15 -11.98 -23.50
CA PRO A 36 -9.76 -11.92 -23.00
C PRO A 36 -8.95 -10.78 -23.64
N THR A 37 -9.20 -10.47 -24.92
CA THR A 37 -8.55 -9.36 -25.62
C THR A 37 -9.07 -8.01 -25.13
N ARG A 38 -10.38 -7.89 -24.87
CA ARG A 38 -10.98 -6.65 -24.35
C ARG A 38 -10.51 -6.37 -22.92
N LEU A 39 -10.50 -7.39 -22.07
CA LEU A 39 -9.98 -7.29 -20.71
C LEU A 39 -8.49 -6.92 -20.70
N SER A 40 -7.68 -7.58 -21.54
CA SER A 40 -6.26 -7.26 -21.66
C SER A 40 -6.02 -5.82 -22.11
N ARG A 41 -6.79 -5.33 -23.10
CA ARG A 41 -6.74 -3.92 -23.52
C ARG A 41 -7.11 -2.95 -22.40
N THR A 42 -8.17 -3.24 -21.64
CA THR A 42 -8.56 -2.42 -20.48
C THR A 42 -7.47 -2.41 -19.41
N LYS A 43 -6.87 -3.58 -19.11
CA LYS A 43 -5.74 -3.68 -18.17
C LYS A 43 -4.58 -2.80 -18.61
N ILE A 44 -4.20 -2.85 -19.89
CA ILE A 44 -3.13 -2.01 -20.45
C ILE A 44 -3.47 -0.53 -20.26
N HIS A 45 -4.67 -0.08 -20.64
CA HIS A 45 -5.08 1.32 -20.47
C HIS A 45 -5.04 1.80 -19.01
N ILE A 46 -5.49 0.95 -18.07
CA ILE A 46 -5.44 1.27 -16.65
C ILE A 46 -3.98 1.41 -16.19
N ILE A 47 -3.12 0.46 -16.57
CA ILE A 47 -1.70 0.49 -16.22
C ILE A 47 -1.03 1.74 -16.78
N ASP A 48 -1.25 2.06 -18.06
CA ASP A 48 -0.68 3.25 -18.70
C ASP A 48 -1.10 4.53 -17.97
N GLY A 49 -2.37 4.62 -17.56
CA GLY A 49 -2.90 5.75 -16.79
C GLY A 49 -2.25 5.86 -15.40
N LEU A 50 -2.10 4.74 -14.69
CA LEU A 50 -1.47 4.70 -13.36
C LEU A 50 0.01 5.04 -13.43
N VAL A 51 0.77 4.39 -14.32
CA VAL A 51 2.20 4.63 -14.54
C VAL A 51 2.43 6.10 -14.89
N SER A 52 1.66 6.64 -15.85
CA SER A 52 1.79 8.04 -16.25
C SER A 52 1.49 9.01 -15.11
N ARG A 53 0.49 8.71 -14.27
CA ARG A 53 0.16 9.51 -13.09
C ARG A 53 1.30 9.49 -12.08
N THR A 54 1.83 8.32 -11.75
CA THR A 54 2.95 8.17 -10.82
C THR A 54 4.20 8.87 -11.32
N ILE A 55 4.53 8.75 -12.61
CA ILE A 55 5.67 9.45 -13.21
C ILE A 55 5.51 10.97 -13.07
N ARG A 56 4.32 11.52 -13.34
CA ARG A 56 4.07 12.97 -13.15
C ARG A 56 4.26 13.38 -11.69
N GLN A 57 3.71 12.62 -10.75
CA GLN A 57 3.88 12.89 -9.32
C GLN A 57 5.35 12.87 -8.91
N LEU A 58 6.12 11.87 -9.35
CA LEU A 58 7.55 11.77 -9.06
C LEU A 58 8.36 12.90 -9.69
N LYS A 59 8.00 13.35 -10.89
CA LYS A 59 8.66 14.49 -11.56
C LYS A 59 8.43 15.82 -10.85
N HIS A 60 7.27 16.00 -10.21
CA HIS A 60 6.92 17.23 -9.51
C HIS A 60 7.15 17.17 -8.00
N CYS A 61 7.53 16.00 -7.47
CA CYS A 61 7.84 15.84 -6.05
C CYS A 61 9.07 16.68 -5.67
N SER A 62 8.84 17.71 -4.88
CA SER A 62 9.90 18.58 -4.39
C SER A 62 10.71 17.90 -3.28
N VAL A 63 11.96 18.33 -3.12
CA VAL A 63 12.82 17.85 -2.01
C VAL A 63 12.19 18.19 -0.65
N GLU A 64 11.46 19.29 -0.55
CA GLU A 64 10.76 19.70 0.66
C GLU A 64 9.61 18.74 1.02
N GLU A 65 8.76 18.39 0.05
CA GLU A 65 7.70 17.39 0.24
C GLU A 65 8.28 16.03 0.64
N LEU A 66 9.39 15.61 0.03
CA LEU A 66 10.08 14.39 0.41
C LEU A 66 10.59 14.44 1.87
N GLN A 67 11.17 15.58 2.28
CA GLN A 67 11.60 15.78 3.65
C GLN A 67 10.43 15.83 4.63
N ALA A 68 9.29 16.41 4.25
CA ALA A 68 8.07 16.41 5.05
C ALA A 68 7.55 14.99 5.27
N CYS A 69 7.45 14.20 4.20
CA CYS A 69 7.10 12.77 4.26
C CYS A 69 8.05 12.00 5.19
N LYS A 70 9.35 12.25 5.11
CA LYS A 70 10.34 11.61 6.01
C LYS A 70 10.07 11.97 7.48
N ARG A 71 9.84 13.24 7.80
CA ARG A 71 9.55 13.69 9.18
C ARG A 71 8.28 13.03 9.71
N GLU A 72 7.23 13.01 8.90
CA GLU A 72 5.95 12.40 9.26
C GLU A 72 6.08 10.89 9.49
N LEU A 73 6.84 10.19 8.65
CA LEU A 73 7.07 8.76 8.79
C LEU A 73 7.80 8.42 10.11
N VAL A 74 8.84 9.18 10.45
CA VAL A 74 9.56 9.05 11.72
C VAL A 74 8.64 9.31 12.90
N TYR A 75 7.86 10.40 12.85
CA TYR A 75 6.93 10.74 13.91
C TYR A 75 5.85 9.67 14.12
N LYS A 76 5.31 9.11 13.03
CA LYS A 76 4.34 8.00 13.09
C LYS A 76 4.94 6.78 13.78
N GLU A 77 6.20 6.45 13.51
CA GLU A 77 6.89 5.32 14.15
C GLU A 77 7.10 5.55 15.64
N GLN A 78 7.53 6.77 16.02
CA GLN A 78 7.65 7.17 17.43
C GLN A 78 6.32 7.01 18.17
N LEU A 79 5.21 7.50 17.61
CA LEU A 79 3.88 7.34 18.20
C LEU A 79 3.48 5.87 18.33
N ARG A 80 3.80 5.02 17.33
CA ARG A 80 3.55 3.58 17.41
C ARG A 80 4.33 2.94 18.56
N ASP A 81 5.56 3.37 18.80
CA ASP A 81 6.38 2.88 19.92
C ASP A 81 5.87 3.35 21.28
N GLU A 82 5.43 4.59 21.39
CA GLU A 82 4.79 5.09 22.61
C GLU A 82 3.53 4.29 22.94
N LEU A 83 2.65 4.06 21.97
CA LEU A 83 1.45 3.24 22.15
C LEU A 83 1.78 1.80 22.53
N ARG A 84 2.79 1.20 21.90
CA ARG A 84 3.29 -0.15 22.25
C ARG A 84 3.83 -0.18 23.68
N SER A 85 4.61 0.82 24.07
CA SER A 85 5.18 0.97 25.42
C SER A 85 4.08 1.15 26.46
N MET A 86 3.08 2.00 26.20
CA MET A 86 1.94 2.21 27.09
C MET A 86 1.13 0.93 27.28
N ARG A 87 0.87 0.17 26.21
CA ARG A 87 0.16 -1.11 26.30
C ARG A 87 0.91 -2.10 27.19
N ARG A 88 2.24 -2.22 27.02
CA ARG A 88 3.08 -3.10 27.85
C ARG A 88 3.09 -2.68 29.33
N ARG A 89 3.19 -1.37 29.60
CA ARG A 89 3.14 -0.82 30.97
C ARG A 89 1.77 -1.03 31.64
N LYS A 90 0.68 -0.90 30.88
CA LYS A 90 -0.68 -1.16 31.36
C LYS A 90 -0.86 -2.64 31.74
N SER A 91 -0.37 -3.56 30.91
CA SER A 91 -0.41 -4.99 31.23
C SER A 91 0.47 -5.35 32.44
N SER A 92 1.65 -4.75 32.59
CA SER A 92 2.51 -5.01 33.76
C SER A 92 1.98 -4.40 35.05
N SER A 93 1.27 -3.26 34.97
CA SER A 93 0.63 -2.65 36.14
C SER A 93 -0.55 -3.47 36.67
N PHE A 94 -1.24 -4.23 35.82
CA PHE A 94 -2.35 -5.11 36.21
C PHE A 94 -1.88 -6.43 36.83
N SER A 95 -0.69 -6.92 36.45
CA SER A 95 -0.09 -8.14 37.01
C SER A 95 0.67 -7.92 38.32
N PHE A 96 1.00 -6.67 38.69
CA PHE A 96 1.73 -6.37 39.93
C PHE A 96 0.83 -6.02 41.12
N SER A 97 -0.45 -5.68 40.88
CA SER A 97 -1.41 -5.34 41.95
C SER A 97 -1.98 -6.54 42.71
N SER A 98 -1.59 -7.78 42.39
CA SER A 98 -2.06 -9.01 43.06
C SER A 98 -1.06 -9.63 44.04
N SER A 99 0.07 -8.98 44.36
CA SER A 99 1.05 -9.50 45.33
C SER A 99 1.75 -8.39 46.11
N SER A 100 1.07 -7.84 47.11
CA SER A 100 1.75 -7.13 48.22
C SER A 100 0.81 -6.98 49.43
N SER A 101 0.40 -8.12 49.99
CA SER A 101 -0.03 -8.21 51.39
C SER A 101 1.19 -8.34 52.29
N SER A 102 1.62 -7.19 52.83
CA SER A 102 2.10 -6.94 54.19
C SER A 102 3.00 -7.96 54.91
N SER A 103 4.30 -7.65 54.97
CA SER A 103 5.27 -7.96 56.04
C SER A 103 6.53 -7.11 55.72
N SER A 104 7.28 -6.44 56.59
CA SER A 104 7.37 -6.32 58.04
C SER A 104 8.12 -5.00 58.36
N ILE A 105 7.82 -4.47 59.54
CA ILE A 105 8.58 -3.54 60.40
C ILE A 105 10.13 -3.51 60.26
N SER A 106 10.67 -2.28 60.34
CA SER A 106 11.93 -1.81 60.95
C SER A 106 12.49 -0.64 60.10
N SER A 107 13.16 0.40 60.60
CA SER A 107 13.41 0.95 61.92
C SER A 107 14.31 2.19 61.73
N PHE A 108 14.04 3.26 62.48
CA PHE A 108 14.86 4.44 62.88
C PHE A 108 16.01 5.03 62.02
N ALA A 109 16.13 6.35 62.21
CA ALA A 109 17.32 7.21 62.20
C ALA A 109 17.57 8.13 60.98
N SER A 110 17.07 9.37 61.14
CA SER A 110 17.82 10.63 61.06
C SER A 110 18.89 10.78 59.97
N GLY A 111 18.54 11.53 58.93
CA GLY A 111 19.47 12.16 57.99
C GLY A 111 18.88 13.49 57.53
N SER A 112 19.67 14.55 57.64
CA SER A 112 19.37 15.96 57.42
C SER A 112 18.63 16.27 56.11
N ALA A 113 17.65 17.17 56.22
CA ALA A 113 16.96 17.77 55.09
C ALA A 113 17.88 18.73 54.32
N ASP A 114 18.23 18.34 53.09
CA ASP A 114 18.72 19.25 52.05
C ASP A 114 17.79 19.17 50.83
N PRO A 115 17.41 20.30 50.21
CA PRO A 115 16.47 20.31 49.09
C PRO A 115 17.13 19.80 47.78
N PRO A 116 16.39 19.08 46.91
CA PRO A 116 16.94 18.61 45.64
C PRO A 116 17.09 19.78 44.64
N VAL A 117 18.34 20.17 44.39
CA VAL A 117 18.72 21.05 43.28
C VAL A 117 18.37 20.36 41.96
N ARG A 118 17.37 20.89 41.26
CA ARG A 118 16.99 20.43 39.92
C ARG A 118 18.11 20.76 38.93
N LYS A 119 18.83 19.74 38.45
CA LYS A 119 19.71 19.89 37.27
C LYS A 119 18.83 20.21 36.05
N ALA A 120 19.09 21.34 35.40
CA ALA A 120 18.42 21.74 34.17
C ALA A 120 18.70 20.73 33.02
N PRO A 121 17.74 20.50 32.11
CA PRO A 121 17.95 19.63 30.96
C PRO A 121 19.05 20.21 30.05
N SER A 122 20.09 19.40 29.82
CA SER A 122 21.20 19.71 28.93
C SER A 122 20.70 20.01 27.51
N THR A 123 21.17 21.11 26.94
CA THR A 123 20.90 21.51 25.55
C THR A 123 21.32 20.41 24.57
N PRO A 124 20.60 20.19 23.45
CA PRO A 124 20.92 19.13 22.50
C PRO A 124 22.30 19.35 21.85
N PRO A 125 23.12 18.31 21.67
CA PRO A 125 24.40 18.45 21.00
C PRO A 125 24.23 18.73 19.50
N LYS A 126 25.11 19.59 18.99
CA LYS A 126 25.16 20.07 17.60
C LYS A 126 25.40 18.91 16.61
N PRO A 127 24.74 18.86 15.44
CA PRO A 127 24.93 17.77 14.49
C PRO A 127 26.34 17.82 13.88
N ARG A 128 27.07 16.71 14.03
CA ARG A 128 28.38 16.47 13.43
C ARG A 128 28.20 16.29 11.91
N ALA A 129 28.94 17.05 11.11
CA ALA A 129 28.90 16.99 9.66
C ALA A 129 29.18 15.54 9.18
N ALA A 130 28.24 14.98 8.42
CA ALA A 130 28.36 13.66 7.83
C ALA A 130 29.11 13.74 6.50
N TYR A 131 30.15 12.92 6.38
CA TYR A 131 30.91 12.68 5.17
C TYR A 131 30.02 12.08 4.08
N GLN A 132 30.20 12.54 2.84
CA GLN A 132 29.49 12.03 1.67
C GLN A 132 29.97 10.61 1.34
N THR A 133 29.16 9.59 1.63
CA THR A 133 29.35 8.25 1.09
C THR A 133 28.66 8.16 -0.27
N LYS A 134 29.45 8.20 -1.35
CA LYS A 134 29.00 7.85 -2.70
C LYS A 134 28.68 6.35 -2.72
N VAL A 135 27.41 6.01 -2.95
CA VAL A 135 27.00 4.62 -3.23
C VAL A 135 26.78 4.51 -4.74
N THR A 136 27.66 3.80 -5.42
CA THR A 136 27.51 3.46 -6.83
C THR A 136 26.51 2.31 -6.96
N ILE A 137 25.31 2.63 -7.46
CA ILE A 137 24.29 1.66 -7.84
C ILE A 137 24.49 1.38 -9.33
N PHE A 138 25.22 0.31 -9.65
CA PHE A 138 25.18 -0.31 -10.97
C PHE A 138 25.21 -1.83 -10.76
N GLY A 139 24.08 -2.47 -11.06
CA GLY A 139 23.94 -3.92 -11.16
C GLY A 139 23.83 -4.33 -12.62
N PRO A 140 24.15 -5.59 -12.98
CA PRO A 140 24.25 -6.01 -14.36
C PRO A 140 22.87 -6.13 -15.02
N GLU A 141 22.73 -5.54 -16.21
CA GLU A 141 21.59 -5.72 -17.09
C GLU A 141 21.40 -7.20 -17.42
N ILE A 142 20.24 -7.74 -17.10
CA ILE A 142 19.74 -9.03 -17.60
C ILE A 142 18.69 -8.74 -18.66
N PHE A 143 19.17 -8.47 -19.87
CA PHE A 143 18.40 -8.64 -21.10
C PHE A 143 19.33 -9.24 -22.16
N VAL A 144 19.27 -10.56 -22.31
CA VAL A 144 19.44 -11.29 -23.58
C VAL A 144 18.45 -12.45 -23.57
#